data_AF-A6UAB5-F1
#
_entry.id   AF-A6UAB5-F1
#
_cell.length_a   1.000
_cell.length_b   1.000
_cell.length_c   1.000
_cell.angle_alpha   90.00
_cell.angle_beta   90.00
_cell.angle_gamma   90.00
#
_symmetry.space_group_name_H-M   'P 1'
#
loop_
_entity.id
_entity.type
_entity.pdbx_description
1 polymer ?
#
loop_
_entity_poly.entity_id
_entity_poly.type
_entity_poly.pdbx_seq_one_letter_code
_entity_poly.pdbx_strand_id
1 'polypeptide(L)'
;MTLAKSQQGKIPATVITGFLGAGKTTMIRNLLQNADGKRIALIINEFGDLGVDGDVLKGCGAEACTEDDIIELTNGCICCTVADDFIPTMTKLLERENRPDHIIIETSGLALPQPLVAAFNWPDIRSEVTVDGVVTVVDSAAVAAGRFADDHDKVDALRAGDENLDHESPLEELFEDQLTAADLIVLNKTDLIDAAGLKSVRDEVASRINRKPTMIEAKNGEVAAAILLGLGVGTEGDIVNRKSHHEMEHEAGEEHDHDEFDSFVVELGAIADPAVFVERLRNVIAQHDVLRLKGFVDVPGKSMRLLIQAVGSRIDQYFDRAWAPGETRSTRLVVIGLHDMDEPALRAAISALV
;
A
#
# COMPACT_ATOMS: atom_id res chain seq x y z
N MET A 1 17.93 -28.90 -23.41
CA MET A 1 17.01 -29.20 -22.30
C MET A 1 16.54 -27.87 -21.74
N THR A 2 15.41 -27.40 -22.24
CA THR A 2 14.78 -26.17 -21.76
C THR A 2 14.06 -26.54 -20.47
N LEU A 3 14.57 -26.07 -19.33
CA LEU A 3 13.89 -26.20 -18.05
C LEU A 3 12.53 -25.52 -18.18
N ALA A 4 11.48 -26.32 -18.04
CA ALA A 4 10.11 -25.83 -17.99
C ALA A 4 9.99 -24.85 -16.82
N LYS A 5 9.54 -23.61 -17.09
CA LYS A 5 9.04 -22.71 -16.04
C LYS A 5 7.95 -23.48 -15.30
N SER A 6 8.21 -23.89 -14.06
CA SER A 6 7.17 -24.42 -13.17
C SER A 6 6.04 -23.39 -13.11
N GLN A 7 4.79 -23.84 -13.18
CA GLN A 7 3.62 -22.99 -12.89
C GLN A 7 3.68 -22.57 -11.42
N GLN A 8 4.47 -21.55 -11.10
CA GLN A 8 4.35 -20.86 -9.82
C GLN A 8 3.07 -20.02 -9.91
N GLY A 9 2.12 -20.30 -9.01
CA GLY A 9 0.97 -19.43 -8.79
C GLY A 9 1.39 -18.05 -8.30
N LYS A 10 0.42 -17.18 -8.03
CA LYS A 10 0.69 -15.83 -7.50
C LYS A 10 1.58 -15.91 -6.25
N ILE A 11 2.52 -14.99 -6.13
CA ILE A 11 3.35 -14.83 -4.94
C ILE A 11 2.46 -14.29 -3.81
N PRO A 12 2.40 -14.94 -2.63
CA PRO A 12 1.66 -14.43 -1.49
C PRO A 12 2.38 -13.23 -0.86
N ALA A 13 1.61 -12.22 -0.46
CA ALA A 13 2.08 -11.06 0.27
C ALA A 13 1.35 -10.93 1.61
N THR A 14 2.09 -10.75 2.72
CA THR A 14 1.53 -10.46 4.04
C THR A 14 1.79 -9.01 4.39
N VAL A 15 0.74 -8.26 4.70
CA VAL A 15 0.86 -6.89 5.20
C VAL A 15 0.90 -6.94 6.72
N ILE A 16 1.95 -6.40 7.33
CA ILE A 16 2.11 -6.28 8.78
C ILE A 16 1.94 -4.82 9.15
N THR A 17 0.88 -4.55 9.92
CA THR A 17 0.48 -3.22 10.36
C THR A 17 0.28 -3.19 11.87
N GLY A 18 -0.04 -2.03 12.42
CA GLY A 18 -0.25 -1.82 13.85
C GLY A 18 0.50 -0.61 14.37
N PHE A 19 0.06 -0.11 15.52
CA PHE A 19 0.48 1.17 16.06
C PHE A 19 1.98 1.27 16.40
N LEU A 20 2.48 2.48 16.64
CA LEU A 20 3.89 2.71 16.98
C LEU A 20 4.28 1.98 18.27
N GLY A 21 5.43 1.30 18.24
CA GLY A 21 5.93 0.55 19.39
C GLY A 21 5.27 -0.81 19.61
N ALA A 22 4.28 -1.22 18.81
CA ALA A 22 3.62 -2.53 18.95
C ALA A 22 4.55 -3.74 18.73
N GLY A 23 5.74 -3.52 18.14
CA GLY A 23 6.77 -4.53 17.94
C GLY A 23 6.77 -5.20 16.56
N LYS A 24 6.25 -4.50 15.53
CA LYS A 24 6.23 -4.95 14.12
C LYS A 24 7.62 -5.35 13.61
N THR A 25 8.58 -4.43 13.65
CA THR A 25 9.98 -4.64 13.23
C THR A 25 10.63 -5.84 13.93
N THR A 26 10.37 -5.99 15.25
CA THR A 26 10.89 -7.13 16.03
C THR A 26 10.27 -8.45 15.59
N MET A 27 8.96 -8.46 15.32
CA MET A 27 8.26 -9.64 14.82
C MET A 27 8.73 -10.04 13.43
N ILE A 28 8.88 -9.07 12.52
CA ILE A 28 9.41 -9.29 11.17
C ILE A 28 10.81 -9.88 11.25
N ARG A 29 11.69 -9.31 12.09
CA ARG A 29 13.02 -9.85 12.32
C ARG A 29 13.00 -11.30 12.77
N ASN A 30 12.19 -11.63 13.78
CA ASN A 30 12.07 -13.01 14.27
C ASN A 30 11.55 -13.96 13.18
N LEU A 31 10.63 -13.48 12.35
CA LEU A 31 10.11 -14.23 11.22
C LEU A 31 11.19 -14.49 10.16
N LEU A 32 11.96 -13.47 9.76
CA LEU A 32 13.03 -13.61 8.76
C LEU A 32 14.13 -14.58 9.22
N GLN A 33 14.43 -14.62 10.52
CA GLN A 33 15.37 -15.58 11.11
C GLN A 33 14.84 -17.02 11.10
N ASN A 34 13.51 -17.20 11.09
CA ASN A 34 12.84 -18.50 11.16
C ASN A 34 11.95 -18.74 9.92
N ALA A 35 12.39 -18.28 8.75
CA ALA A 35 11.61 -18.32 7.51
C ALA A 35 11.46 -19.72 6.88
N ASP A 36 11.93 -20.78 7.57
CA ASP A 36 11.87 -22.18 7.13
C ASP A 36 12.38 -22.42 5.70
N GLY A 37 13.42 -21.67 5.30
CA GLY A 37 14.05 -21.76 3.98
C GLY A 37 13.31 -21.05 2.84
N LYS A 38 12.24 -20.30 3.11
CA LYS A 38 11.59 -19.43 2.12
C LYS A 38 12.45 -18.20 1.84
N ARG A 39 12.48 -17.76 0.58
CA ARG A 39 13.08 -16.49 0.18
C ARG A 39 12.04 -15.39 0.36
N ILE A 40 12.32 -14.44 1.24
CA ILE A 40 11.37 -13.40 1.61
C ILE A 40 11.89 -12.06 1.13
N ALA A 41 11.06 -11.35 0.37
CA ALA A 41 11.28 -9.95 0.08
C ALA A 41 10.56 -9.11 1.12
N LEU A 42 11.26 -8.15 1.73
CA LEU A 42 10.69 -7.23 2.71
C LEU A 42 10.59 -5.84 2.09
N ILE A 43 9.38 -5.29 2.10
CA ILE A 43 9.12 -3.90 1.72
C ILE A 43 8.78 -3.14 3.00
N ILE A 44 9.56 -2.11 3.32
CA ILE A 44 9.32 -1.24 4.47
C ILE A 44 8.72 0.05 3.95
N ASN A 45 7.49 0.35 4.37
CA ASN A 45 6.85 1.62 4.08
C ASN A 45 6.79 2.49 5.34
N GLU A 46 7.81 3.31 5.52
CA GLU A 46 7.98 4.22 6.66
C GLU A 46 7.81 5.69 6.22
N PHE A 47 7.26 6.53 7.09
CA PHE A 47 7.23 7.99 6.93
C PHE A 47 8.42 8.64 7.66
N GLY A 48 9.17 9.52 6.96
CA GLY A 48 10.17 10.41 7.57
C GLY A 48 11.61 9.87 7.70
N ASP A 49 12.51 10.74 8.18
CA ASP A 49 13.99 10.61 8.22
C ASP A 49 14.55 9.55 9.20
N LEU A 50 13.71 8.69 9.77
CA LEU A 50 14.12 7.64 10.70
C LEU A 50 14.14 6.28 10.01
N GLY A 51 15.08 6.10 9.08
CA GLY A 51 15.47 4.80 8.50
C GLY A 51 16.11 3.82 9.50
N VAL A 52 15.74 3.90 10.79
CA VAL A 52 16.27 3.06 11.88
C VAL A 52 15.86 1.60 11.67
N ASP A 53 14.66 1.35 11.12
CA ASP A 53 14.13 0.01 10.96
C ASP A 53 14.79 -0.76 9.81
N GLY A 54 15.08 -0.09 8.69
CA GLY A 54 15.85 -0.64 7.59
C GLY A 54 17.27 -1.07 8.01
N ASP A 55 17.94 -0.26 8.83
CA ASP A 55 19.29 -0.54 9.34
C ASP A 55 19.31 -1.67 10.39
N VAL A 56 18.30 -1.74 11.26
CA VAL A 56 18.12 -2.84 12.23
C VAL A 56 17.95 -4.20 11.52
N LEU A 57 17.32 -4.19 10.34
CA LEU A 57 17.08 -5.39 9.54
C LEU A 57 18.25 -5.75 8.62
N LYS A 58 18.92 -4.76 7.99
CA LYS A 58 20.13 -4.98 7.18
C LYS A 58 21.27 -5.60 8.00
N GLY A 59 21.39 -5.25 9.28
CA GLY A 59 22.39 -5.82 10.19
C GLY A 59 22.15 -7.28 10.63
N CYS A 60 21.07 -7.94 10.21
CA CYS A 60 20.70 -9.27 10.72
C CYS A 60 21.37 -10.47 10.02
N GLY A 61 21.90 -10.32 8.80
CA GLY A 61 22.57 -11.41 8.09
C GLY A 61 21.74 -12.68 7.91
N ALA A 62 20.41 -12.56 7.82
CA ALA A 62 19.52 -13.71 7.64
C ALA A 62 19.67 -14.29 6.22
N GLU A 63 19.95 -15.58 6.09
CA GLU A 63 20.09 -16.25 4.78
C GLU A 63 18.81 -16.17 3.92
N ALA A 64 17.65 -15.98 4.56
CA ALA A 64 16.34 -15.90 3.93
C ALA A 64 16.00 -14.52 3.31
N CYS A 65 16.72 -13.46 3.70
CA CYS A 65 16.48 -12.09 3.27
C CYS A 65 17.81 -11.35 3.18
N THR A 66 18.35 -11.25 1.97
CA THR A 66 19.61 -10.53 1.73
C THR A 66 19.39 -9.02 1.77
N GLU A 67 20.45 -8.22 1.87
CA GLU A 67 20.33 -6.75 1.81
C GLU A 67 19.62 -6.28 0.53
N ASP A 68 19.79 -7.00 -0.59
CA ASP A 68 19.10 -6.73 -1.86
C ASP A 68 17.60 -7.08 -1.83
N ASP A 69 17.16 -7.88 -0.86
CA ASP A 69 15.76 -8.28 -0.66
C ASP A 69 14.99 -7.36 0.30
N ILE A 70 15.69 -6.43 0.96
CA ILE A 70 15.09 -5.37 1.78
C ILE A 70 14.95 -4.13 0.91
N ILE A 71 13.72 -3.78 0.56
CA ILE A 71 13.40 -2.61 -0.24
C ILE A 71 12.70 -1.58 0.65
N GLU A 72 13.33 -0.43 0.79
CA GLU A 72 12.82 0.68 1.60
C GLU A 72 12.11 1.68 0.67
N LEU A 73 10.87 2.00 0.99
CA LEU A 73 10.08 3.03 0.30
C LEU A 73 10.17 4.32 1.12
N THR A 74 11.03 5.25 0.70
CA THR A 74 11.35 6.48 1.45
C THR A 74 10.31 7.59 1.36
N ASN A 75 9.23 7.39 0.61
CA ASN A 75 8.24 8.44 0.37
C ASN A 75 6.97 8.35 1.23
N GLY A 76 6.92 7.48 2.25
CA GLY A 76 5.89 7.46 3.31
C GLY A 76 4.45 7.16 2.85
N CYS A 77 3.95 7.89 1.87
CA CYS A 77 2.58 7.97 1.40
C CYS A 77 2.11 6.74 0.61
N ILE A 78 2.01 5.60 1.28
CA ILE A 78 1.13 4.52 0.84
C ILE A 78 -0.35 4.85 1.12
N CYS A 79 -0.66 5.96 1.79
CA CYS A 79 -2.02 6.51 1.85
C CYS A 79 -2.29 7.63 0.82
N CYS A 80 -1.28 8.38 0.33
CA CYS A 80 -1.52 9.56 -0.52
C CYS A 80 -0.83 9.56 -1.91
N THR A 81 0.23 8.76 -2.14
CA THR A 81 0.97 8.69 -3.44
C THR A 81 1.38 7.27 -3.83
N VAL A 82 0.59 6.29 -3.36
CA VAL A 82 0.85 4.83 -3.36
C VAL A 82 1.42 4.29 -4.66
N ALA A 83 1.01 4.86 -5.81
CA ALA A 83 1.29 4.30 -7.11
C ALA A 83 2.71 4.51 -7.63
N ASP A 84 3.40 5.57 -7.20
CA ASP A 84 4.64 5.99 -7.86
C ASP A 84 5.84 5.13 -7.51
N ASP A 85 5.96 4.69 -6.26
CA ASP A 85 7.10 3.86 -5.82
C ASP A 85 6.72 2.41 -5.60
N PHE A 86 5.47 2.12 -5.22
CA PHE A 86 5.03 0.74 -4.96
C PHE A 86 5.00 -0.11 -6.24
N ILE A 87 4.36 0.36 -7.33
CA ILE A 87 4.31 -0.42 -8.59
C ILE A 87 5.72 -0.67 -9.13
N PRO A 88 6.59 0.35 -9.33
CA PRO A 88 7.91 0.08 -9.90
C PRO A 88 8.76 -0.82 -9.00
N THR A 89 8.62 -0.72 -7.68
CA THR A 89 9.29 -1.61 -6.73
C THR A 89 8.81 -3.05 -6.87
N MET A 90 7.49 -3.25 -6.88
CA MET A 90 6.88 -4.57 -7.08
C MET A 90 7.28 -5.15 -8.43
N THR A 91 7.20 -4.38 -9.51
CA THR A 91 7.63 -4.80 -10.85
C THR A 91 9.10 -5.22 -10.87
N LYS A 92 10.01 -4.40 -10.32
CA LYS A 92 11.44 -4.75 -10.23
C LYS A 92 11.67 -6.04 -9.44
N LEU A 93 10.93 -6.23 -8.35
CA LEU A 93 11.03 -7.44 -7.52
C LEU A 93 10.54 -8.68 -8.29
N LEU A 94 9.46 -8.55 -9.06
CA LEU A 94 8.86 -9.61 -9.87
C LEU A 94 9.66 -9.93 -11.14
N GLU A 95 10.50 -9.02 -11.61
CA GLU A 95 11.39 -9.22 -12.76
C GLU A 95 12.69 -9.96 -12.42
N ARG A 96 13.00 -10.18 -11.13
CA ARG A 96 14.21 -10.90 -10.69
C ARG A 96 14.21 -12.35 -11.19
N GLU A 97 15.38 -12.86 -11.59
CA GLU A 97 15.55 -14.29 -11.94
C GLU A 97 15.22 -15.20 -10.74
N ASN A 98 15.67 -14.80 -9.55
CA ASN A 98 15.35 -15.44 -8.29
C ASN A 98 14.19 -14.71 -7.61
N ARG A 99 12.97 -14.96 -8.06
CA ARG A 99 11.76 -14.39 -7.45
C ARG A 99 11.60 -14.84 -5.98
N PRO A 100 11.11 -13.98 -5.08
CA PRO A 100 10.81 -14.36 -3.71
C PRO A 100 9.68 -15.40 -3.66
N ASP A 101 9.68 -16.22 -2.61
CA ASP A 101 8.62 -17.18 -2.33
C ASP A 101 7.45 -16.52 -1.56
N HIS A 102 7.73 -15.40 -0.88
CA HIS A 102 6.75 -14.60 -0.13
C HIS A 102 7.19 -13.13 -0.07
N ILE A 103 6.23 -12.20 -0.01
CA ILE A 103 6.49 -10.76 0.17
C ILE A 103 5.94 -10.33 1.52
N ILE A 104 6.73 -9.61 2.31
CA ILE A 104 6.25 -8.96 3.54
C ILE A 104 6.24 -7.47 3.27
N ILE A 105 5.15 -6.81 3.66
CA ILE A 105 5.08 -5.36 3.65
C ILE A 105 4.85 -4.88 5.06
N GLU A 106 5.81 -4.14 5.60
CA GLU A 106 5.64 -3.40 6.84
C GLU A 106 5.04 -2.03 6.52
N THR A 107 3.93 -1.69 7.18
CA THR A 107 3.41 -0.32 7.16
C THR A 107 3.95 0.46 8.34
N SER A 108 4.13 1.77 8.18
CA SER A 108 4.39 2.66 9.31
C SER A 108 3.32 2.52 10.38
N GLY A 109 3.67 2.81 11.63
CA GLY A 109 2.73 2.70 12.74
C GLY A 109 1.57 3.69 12.69
N LEU A 110 1.66 4.71 11.84
CA LEU A 110 0.60 5.69 11.61
C LEU A 110 -0.17 5.49 10.30
N ALA A 111 0.19 4.47 9.52
CA ALA A 111 -0.43 4.24 8.23
C ALA A 111 -1.65 3.33 8.34
N LEU A 112 -2.60 3.54 7.42
CA LEU A 112 -3.68 2.60 7.14
C LEU A 112 -3.25 1.55 6.11
N PRO A 113 -3.52 0.25 6.34
CA PRO A 113 -3.23 -0.80 5.38
C PRO A 113 -4.22 -0.84 4.19
N GLN A 114 -5.41 -0.25 4.29
CA GLN A 114 -6.46 -0.37 3.26
C GLN A 114 -5.99 0.13 1.88
N PRO A 115 -5.42 1.34 1.73
CA PRO A 115 -4.97 1.83 0.42
C PRO A 115 -3.83 0.97 -0.17
N LEU A 116 -2.94 0.46 0.69
CA LEU A 116 -1.89 -0.47 0.31
C LEU A 116 -2.46 -1.75 -0.29
N VAL A 117 -3.39 -2.38 0.43
CA VAL A 117 -4.01 -3.64 0.04
C VAL A 117 -4.82 -3.44 -1.24
N ALA A 118 -5.51 -2.30 -1.39
CA ALA A 118 -6.22 -1.95 -2.62
C ALA A 118 -5.30 -1.85 -3.84
N ALA A 119 -4.05 -1.37 -3.68
CA ALA A 119 -3.07 -1.27 -4.76
C ALA A 119 -2.71 -2.64 -5.40
N PHE A 120 -2.89 -3.76 -4.68
CA PHE A 120 -2.70 -5.10 -5.24
C PHE A 120 -3.73 -5.47 -6.32
N ASN A 121 -4.87 -4.79 -6.39
CA ASN A 121 -5.86 -4.97 -7.45
C ASN A 121 -5.44 -4.35 -8.78
N TRP A 122 -4.32 -3.63 -8.84
CA TRP A 122 -3.82 -3.07 -10.09
C TRP A 122 -3.41 -4.16 -11.09
N PRO A 123 -3.67 -3.95 -12.41
CA PRO A 123 -3.47 -4.98 -13.43
C PRO A 123 -2.07 -5.60 -13.44
N ASP A 124 -1.04 -4.76 -13.20
CA ASP A 124 0.36 -5.16 -13.24
C ASP A 124 0.76 -6.04 -12.04
N ILE A 125 0.07 -5.92 -10.90
CA ILE A 125 0.38 -6.64 -9.65
C ILE A 125 -0.57 -7.84 -9.47
N ARG A 126 -1.87 -7.65 -9.71
CA ARG A 126 -2.93 -8.64 -9.40
C ARG A 126 -2.76 -9.99 -10.09
N SER A 127 -1.99 -10.05 -11.18
CA SER A 127 -1.77 -11.28 -11.95
C SER A 127 -0.63 -12.12 -11.42
N GLU A 128 0.29 -11.51 -10.67
CA GLU A 128 1.53 -12.12 -10.18
C GLU A 128 1.56 -12.23 -8.65
N VAL A 129 0.77 -11.42 -7.92
CA VAL A 129 0.79 -11.34 -6.45
C VAL A 129 -0.63 -11.36 -5.88
N THR A 130 -0.79 -11.90 -4.67
CA THR A 130 -2.05 -11.93 -3.89
C THR A 130 -1.79 -11.54 -2.44
N VAL A 131 -2.73 -10.87 -1.78
CA VAL A 131 -2.61 -10.52 -0.36
C VAL A 131 -3.09 -11.70 0.47
N ASP A 132 -2.14 -12.43 1.01
CA ASP A 132 -2.34 -13.60 1.86
C ASP A 132 -3.15 -13.23 3.11
N GLY A 133 -2.87 -12.07 3.70
CA GLY A 133 -3.66 -11.48 4.77
C GLY A 133 -3.03 -10.19 5.33
N VAL A 134 -3.85 -9.46 6.11
CA VAL A 134 -3.39 -8.32 6.92
C VAL A 134 -3.23 -8.78 8.37
N VAL A 135 -2.02 -8.61 8.91
CA VAL A 135 -1.67 -8.91 10.30
C VAL A 135 -1.54 -7.60 11.07
N THR A 136 -2.42 -7.39 12.04
CA THR A 136 -2.37 -6.20 12.90
C THR A 136 -1.73 -6.56 14.24
N VAL A 137 -0.60 -5.92 14.54
CA VAL A 137 0.14 -6.10 15.80
C VAL A 137 -0.33 -5.07 16.82
N VAL A 138 -0.76 -5.57 17.98
CA VAL A 138 -1.29 -4.75 19.08
C VAL A 138 -0.37 -4.84 20.28
N ASP A 139 -0.03 -3.68 20.85
CA ASP A 139 0.66 -3.62 22.14
C ASP A 139 -0.33 -3.89 23.29
N SER A 140 -0.29 -5.09 23.86
CA SER A 140 -1.22 -5.46 24.93
C SER A 140 -0.97 -4.68 26.22
N ALA A 141 0.27 -4.27 26.49
CA ALA A 141 0.60 -3.50 27.69
C ALA A 141 0.12 -2.05 27.58
N ALA A 142 0.25 -1.44 26.41
CA ALA A 142 -0.31 -0.12 26.16
C ALA A 142 -1.85 -0.14 26.30
N VAL A 143 -2.52 -1.08 25.65
CA VAL A 143 -3.99 -1.20 25.70
C VAL A 143 -4.48 -1.47 27.13
N ALA A 144 -3.81 -2.35 27.88
CA ALA A 144 -4.15 -2.59 29.28
C ALA A 144 -4.00 -1.33 30.17
N ALA A 145 -3.12 -0.40 29.79
CA ALA A 145 -2.94 0.89 30.44
C ALA A 145 -3.90 1.98 29.92
N GLY A 146 -4.85 1.64 29.05
CA GLY A 146 -5.78 2.58 28.42
C GLY A 146 -5.14 3.48 27.36
N ARG A 147 -4.10 2.99 26.69
CA ARG A 147 -3.35 3.71 25.64
C ARG A 147 -3.24 2.86 24.37
N PHE A 148 -2.94 3.50 23.24
CA PHE A 148 -2.72 2.81 21.95
C PHE A 148 -1.24 2.72 21.55
N ALA A 149 -0.41 3.61 22.11
CA ALA A 149 1.05 3.61 22.00
C ALA A 149 1.72 3.64 23.38
N ASP A 150 3.00 3.28 23.39
CA ASP A 150 3.88 3.44 24.56
C ASP A 150 4.02 4.90 25.01
N ASP A 151 3.89 5.88 24.11
CA ASP A 151 4.09 7.32 24.38
C ASP A 151 3.18 8.21 23.51
N HIS A 152 1.95 8.47 24.00
CA HIS A 152 0.91 9.21 23.26
C HIS A 152 1.36 10.62 22.85
N ASP A 153 2.01 11.36 23.74
CA ASP A 153 2.46 12.74 23.49
C ASP A 153 3.50 12.79 22.35
N LYS A 154 4.38 11.79 22.25
CA LYS A 154 5.31 11.68 21.12
C LYS A 154 4.60 11.34 19.81
N VAL A 155 3.57 10.50 19.85
CA VAL A 155 2.80 10.16 18.65
C VAL A 155 2.07 11.39 18.11
N ASP A 156 1.44 12.17 18.99
CA ASP A 156 0.76 13.41 18.60
C ASP A 156 1.75 14.44 18.02
N ALA A 157 2.93 14.58 18.62
CA ALA A 157 3.97 15.48 18.12
C ALA A 157 4.54 15.06 16.76
N LEU A 158 4.66 13.74 16.50
CA LEU A 158 5.08 13.22 15.20
C LEU A 158 4.01 13.47 14.14
N ARG A 159 2.73 13.28 14.48
CA ARG A 159 1.62 13.59 13.58
C ARG A 159 1.63 15.05 13.20
N ALA A 160 1.64 15.97 14.16
CA ALA A 160 1.62 17.41 13.89
C ALA A 160 2.81 17.92 13.06
N GLY A 161 3.88 17.13 12.93
CA GLY A 161 5.08 17.48 12.16
C GLY A 161 5.12 16.94 10.73
N ASP A 162 4.17 16.11 10.29
CA ASP A 162 4.18 15.46 8.98
C ASP A 162 2.95 15.82 8.15
N GLU A 163 3.09 16.78 7.24
CA GLU A 163 2.01 17.31 6.40
C GLU A 163 1.28 16.26 5.54
N ASN A 164 1.77 15.01 5.45
CA ASN A 164 1.12 13.92 4.69
C ASN A 164 0.23 13.00 5.54
N LEU A 165 0.23 13.16 6.86
CA LEU A 165 -0.66 12.43 7.74
C LEU A 165 -1.96 13.22 7.86
N ASP A 166 -3.09 12.53 7.78
CA ASP A 166 -4.37 13.14 8.17
C ASP A 166 -4.26 13.60 9.63
N HIS A 167 -4.37 14.90 9.88
CA HIS A 167 -4.25 15.48 11.22
C HIS A 167 -5.58 15.58 11.95
N GLU A 168 -6.69 15.25 11.29
CA GLU A 168 -8.04 15.46 11.79
C GLU A 168 -8.58 14.23 12.52
N SER A 169 -8.23 13.00 12.09
CA SER A 169 -8.73 11.77 12.73
C SER A 169 -8.00 11.43 14.05
N PRO A 170 -8.71 11.29 15.19
CA PRO A 170 -8.17 10.79 16.45
C PRO A 170 -7.30 9.52 16.33
N LEU A 171 -6.28 9.41 17.18
CA LEU A 171 -5.45 8.19 17.27
C LEU A 171 -6.26 6.92 17.54
N GLU A 172 -7.38 7.09 18.24
CA GLU A 172 -8.33 6.04 18.55
C GLU A 172 -8.97 5.46 17.29
N GLU A 173 -9.40 6.30 16.36
CA GLU A 173 -9.99 5.87 15.08
C GLU A 173 -8.97 5.14 14.21
N LEU A 174 -7.76 5.67 14.11
CA LEU A 174 -6.68 5.01 13.37
C LEU A 174 -6.38 3.60 13.93
N PHE A 175 -6.40 3.46 15.26
CA PHE A 175 -6.23 2.16 15.89
C PHE A 175 -7.38 1.21 15.53
N GLU A 176 -8.63 1.68 15.56
CA GLU A 176 -9.81 0.90 15.15
C GLU A 176 -9.75 0.49 13.68
N ASP A 177 -9.24 1.35 12.82
CA ASP A 177 -9.13 1.10 11.39
C ASP A 177 -8.06 0.05 11.07
N GLN A 178 -6.93 0.10 11.75
CA GLN A 178 -5.90 -0.94 11.68
C GLN A 178 -6.45 -2.30 12.16
N LEU A 179 -7.31 -2.32 13.18
CA LEU A 179 -7.98 -3.53 13.64
C LEU A 179 -9.04 -4.03 12.65
N THR A 180 -9.78 -3.11 12.01
CA THR A 180 -10.85 -3.43 11.06
C THR A 180 -10.32 -4.08 9.79
N ALA A 181 -9.14 -3.66 9.33
CA ALA A 181 -8.46 -4.26 8.19
C ALA A 181 -7.99 -5.71 8.45
N ALA A 182 -7.78 -6.08 9.72
CA ALA A 182 -7.08 -7.31 10.10
C ALA A 182 -7.78 -8.60 9.64
N ASP A 183 -6.97 -9.57 9.24
CA ASP A 183 -7.33 -10.99 9.11
C ASP A 183 -6.79 -11.82 10.29
N LEU A 184 -5.70 -11.35 10.90
CA LEU A 184 -5.09 -11.87 12.09
C LEU A 184 -4.70 -10.71 13.01
N ILE A 185 -5.05 -10.80 14.28
CA ILE A 185 -4.60 -9.85 15.29
C ILE A 185 -3.58 -10.55 16.19
N VAL A 186 -2.41 -9.93 16.34
CA VAL A 186 -1.36 -10.41 17.25
C VAL A 186 -1.31 -9.49 18.46
N LEU A 187 -1.78 -10.01 19.60
CA LEU A 187 -1.62 -9.39 20.90
C LEU A 187 -0.19 -9.62 21.37
N ASN A 188 0.69 -8.62 21.18
CA ASN A 188 2.10 -8.69 21.53
C ASN A 188 2.37 -8.11 22.92
N LYS A 189 3.59 -8.33 23.44
CA LYS A 189 4.03 -7.92 24.79
C LYS A 189 3.16 -8.48 25.92
N THR A 190 2.60 -9.68 25.73
CA THR A 190 1.73 -10.33 26.73
C THR A 190 2.48 -10.74 28.00
N ASP A 191 3.81 -10.75 27.97
CA ASP A 191 4.69 -10.96 29.12
C ASP A 191 4.70 -9.79 30.12
N LEU A 192 4.24 -8.60 29.69
CA LEU A 192 4.20 -7.40 30.52
C LEU A 192 2.90 -7.24 31.31
N ILE A 193 1.92 -8.11 31.08
CA ILE A 193 0.58 -8.06 31.71
C ILE A 193 0.21 -9.41 32.31
N ASP A 194 -0.68 -9.39 33.30
CA ASP A 194 -1.22 -10.61 33.89
C ASP A 194 -2.42 -11.15 33.09
N ALA A 195 -2.94 -12.32 33.48
CA ALA A 195 -4.05 -12.96 32.80
C ALA A 195 -5.35 -12.12 32.83
N ALA A 196 -5.54 -11.29 33.86
CA ALA A 196 -6.70 -10.41 33.95
C ALA A 196 -6.58 -9.24 32.98
N GLY A 197 -5.41 -8.61 32.91
CA GLY A 197 -5.07 -7.59 31.93
C GLY A 197 -5.21 -8.09 30.50
N LEU A 198 -4.67 -9.28 30.19
CA LEU A 198 -4.79 -9.88 28.86
C LEU A 198 -6.24 -10.15 28.46
N LYS A 199 -7.07 -10.61 29.40
CA LYS A 199 -8.49 -10.77 29.15
C LYS A 199 -9.16 -9.42 28.86
N SER A 200 -8.84 -8.39 29.64
CA SER A 200 -9.34 -7.03 29.41
C SER A 200 -8.95 -6.50 28.03
N VAL A 201 -7.71 -6.72 27.59
CA VAL A 201 -7.23 -6.33 26.26
C VAL A 201 -8.00 -7.05 25.16
N ARG A 202 -8.21 -8.37 25.30
CA ARG A 202 -9.01 -9.14 24.33
C ARG A 202 -10.44 -8.61 24.23
N ASP A 203 -11.06 -8.33 25.37
CA ASP A 203 -12.43 -7.80 25.41
C ASP A 203 -12.49 -6.38 24.79
N GLU A 204 -11.51 -5.52 25.08
CA GLU A 204 -11.37 -4.17 24.53
C GLU A 204 -11.22 -4.20 23.01
N VAL A 205 -10.23 -4.93 22.49
CA VAL A 205 -9.97 -5.05 21.05
C VAL A 205 -11.20 -5.64 20.35
N ALA A 206 -11.84 -6.67 20.92
CA ALA A 206 -13.03 -7.28 20.34
C ALA A 206 -14.26 -6.37 20.36
N SER A 207 -14.31 -5.37 21.24
CA SER A 207 -15.44 -4.45 21.34
C SER A 207 -15.41 -3.35 20.26
N ARG A 208 -14.22 -3.07 19.72
CA ARG A 208 -13.95 -2.02 18.73
C ARG A 208 -14.15 -2.44 17.28
N ILE A 209 -14.32 -3.74 17.02
CA ILE A 209 -14.47 -4.26 15.66
C ILE A 209 -15.70 -5.14 15.52
N ASN A 210 -16.39 -4.98 14.39
CA ASN A 210 -17.55 -5.80 14.05
C ASN A 210 -17.15 -7.20 13.56
N ARG A 211 -16.09 -7.28 12.75
CA ARG A 211 -15.48 -8.56 12.36
C ARG A 211 -14.71 -9.11 13.56
N LYS A 212 -14.62 -10.43 13.66
CA LYS A 212 -13.87 -11.12 14.72
C LYS A 212 -12.72 -11.94 14.13
N PRO A 213 -11.63 -11.29 13.66
CA PRO A 213 -10.42 -11.99 13.26
C PRO A 213 -9.90 -12.88 14.38
N THR A 214 -9.09 -13.87 14.01
CA THR A 214 -8.41 -14.69 15.03
C THR A 214 -7.43 -13.81 15.80
N MET A 215 -7.44 -13.92 17.13
CA MET A 215 -6.52 -13.19 18.01
C MET A 215 -5.53 -14.16 18.67
N ILE A 216 -4.25 -14.02 18.36
CA ILE A 216 -3.18 -14.83 18.95
C ILE A 216 -2.32 -14.00 19.90
N GLU A 217 -1.60 -14.67 20.78
CA GLU A 217 -0.71 -14.05 21.76
C GLU A 217 0.74 -14.20 21.31
N ALA A 218 1.53 -13.14 21.51
CA ALA A 218 2.95 -13.13 21.29
C ALA A 218 3.70 -12.48 22.46
N LYS A 219 4.96 -12.88 22.61
CA LYS A 219 5.94 -12.32 23.53
C LYS A 219 7.17 -11.98 22.72
N ASN A 220 7.74 -10.79 22.90
CA ASN A 220 8.89 -10.33 22.12
C ASN A 220 8.74 -10.46 20.58
N GLY A 221 7.51 -10.36 20.06
CA GLY A 221 7.24 -10.55 18.63
C GLY A 221 7.45 -11.98 18.13
N GLU A 222 7.49 -12.98 19.01
CA GLU A 222 7.64 -14.39 18.62
C GLU A 222 6.31 -14.97 18.13
N VAL A 223 6.21 -15.18 16.83
CA VAL A 223 5.10 -15.89 16.18
C VAL A 223 5.68 -16.84 15.13
N ALA A 224 5.15 -18.07 15.06
CA ALA A 224 5.61 -19.05 14.08
C ALA A 224 5.35 -18.55 12.65
N ALA A 225 6.34 -18.71 11.76
CA ALA A 225 6.23 -18.25 10.37
C ALA A 225 5.05 -18.87 9.62
N ALA A 226 4.71 -20.12 9.92
CA ALA A 226 3.53 -20.79 9.35
C ALA A 226 2.18 -20.16 9.74
N ILE A 227 2.14 -19.32 10.78
CA ILE A 227 0.93 -18.59 11.20
C ILE A 227 0.84 -17.24 10.49
N LEU A 228 1.99 -16.57 10.28
CA LEU A 228 2.07 -15.27 9.60
C LEU A 228 2.09 -15.39 8.07
N LEU A 229 2.58 -16.53 7.55
CA LEU A 229 2.75 -16.82 6.13
C LEU A 229 1.88 -18.04 5.78
N GLY A 230 0.79 -17.83 5.06
CA GLY A 230 -0.15 -18.86 4.62
C GLY A 230 -1.57 -18.69 5.14
N LEU A 231 -2.01 -17.46 5.41
CA LEU A 231 -3.39 -17.16 5.80
C LEU A 231 -4.38 -17.49 4.68
N GLY A 232 -3.96 -17.35 3.42
CA GLY A 232 -4.70 -17.76 2.22
C GLY A 232 -6.01 -17.01 2.00
N VAL A 233 -6.14 -15.79 2.56
CA VAL A 233 -7.42 -15.07 2.62
C VAL A 233 -7.75 -14.39 1.29
N GLY A 234 -6.74 -13.86 0.57
CA GLY A 234 -6.97 -13.06 -0.63
C GLY A 234 -7.65 -11.73 -0.28
N THR A 235 -7.11 -11.05 0.74
CA THR A 235 -7.73 -9.89 1.38
C THR A 235 -8.02 -8.76 0.42
N GLU A 236 -7.24 -8.61 -0.65
CA GLU A 236 -7.45 -7.62 -1.70
C GLU A 236 -8.84 -7.73 -2.37
N GLY A 237 -9.45 -8.91 -2.35
CA GLY A 237 -10.78 -9.14 -2.94
C GLY A 237 -11.95 -8.65 -2.07
N ASP A 238 -11.73 -8.41 -0.78
CA ASP A 238 -12.77 -8.03 0.19
C ASP A 238 -12.43 -6.73 0.95
N ILE A 239 -11.24 -6.17 0.77
CA ILE A 239 -10.78 -5.00 1.52
C ILE A 239 -11.73 -3.80 1.41
N VAL A 240 -12.39 -3.62 0.26
CA VAL A 240 -13.36 -2.53 -0.01
C VAL A 240 -14.62 -2.64 0.86
N ASN A 241 -14.91 -3.81 1.44
CA ASN A 241 -16.03 -3.99 2.36
C ASN A 241 -15.62 -3.79 3.83
N ARG A 242 -14.34 -3.52 4.11
CA ARG A 242 -13.77 -3.35 5.45
C ARG A 242 -13.50 -1.89 5.71
N LYS A 243 -14.57 -1.11 5.66
CA LYS A 243 -14.53 0.35 5.76
C LYS A 243 -13.94 0.78 7.09
N SER A 244 -12.89 1.59 7.02
CA SER A 244 -12.38 2.39 8.12
C SER A 244 -13.36 3.50 8.49
N HIS A 245 -13.16 4.14 9.65
CA HIS A 245 -13.81 5.41 9.99
C HIS A 245 -13.58 6.45 8.91
N HIS A 246 -12.34 6.54 8.41
CA HIS A 246 -12.02 7.25 7.17
C HIS A 246 -13.04 6.95 6.06
N GLU A 247 -13.21 5.69 5.65
CA GLU A 247 -14.15 5.35 4.57
C GLU A 247 -15.65 5.50 4.94
N MET A 248 -16.03 5.50 6.22
CA MET A 248 -17.41 5.61 6.70
C MET A 248 -17.88 7.05 6.87
N GLU A 249 -17.00 7.95 7.30
CA GLU A 249 -17.27 9.39 7.37
C GLU A 249 -17.61 9.95 5.98
N HIS A 250 -16.98 9.39 4.93
CA HIS A 250 -17.25 9.70 3.53
C HIS A 250 -18.69 9.33 3.09
N GLU A 251 -19.33 8.34 3.74
CA GLU A 251 -20.72 7.93 3.43
C GLU A 251 -21.77 8.64 4.29
N ALA A 252 -21.38 9.13 5.47
CA ALA A 252 -22.26 9.82 6.42
C ALA A 252 -22.41 11.32 6.14
N GLY A 253 -21.58 11.89 5.26
CA GLY A 253 -21.66 13.29 4.83
C GLY A 253 -21.12 14.30 5.86
N GLU A 254 -20.27 13.86 6.78
CA GLU A 254 -19.42 14.78 7.56
C GLU A 254 -18.07 14.88 6.83
N GLU A 255 -17.86 16.04 6.19
CA GLU A 255 -16.66 16.37 5.42
C GLU A 255 -15.50 16.65 6.40
N HIS A 256 -14.56 15.71 6.47
CA HIS A 256 -13.18 15.97 6.89
C HIS A 256 -12.27 15.79 5.69
N ASP A 257 -11.29 16.70 5.58
CA ASP A 257 -10.77 17.21 4.31
C ASP A 257 -9.60 16.37 3.77
N HIS A 258 -9.78 15.06 3.54
CA HIS A 258 -8.76 14.23 2.89
C HIS A 258 -9.33 13.07 2.04
N ASP A 259 -10.19 13.42 1.07
CA ASP A 259 -10.20 12.80 -0.25
C ASP A 259 -10.61 13.88 -1.25
N GLU A 260 -9.78 14.92 -1.33
CA GLU A 260 -10.02 16.05 -2.21
C GLU A 260 -9.84 15.66 -3.69
N PHE A 261 -9.88 14.38 -4.11
CA PHE A 261 -9.51 13.97 -5.47
C PHE A 261 -10.45 12.95 -6.13
N ASP A 262 -11.01 13.32 -7.29
CA ASP A 262 -11.71 12.38 -8.16
C ASP A 262 -10.76 11.78 -9.21
N SER A 263 -11.14 10.64 -9.79
CA SER A 263 -10.42 10.08 -10.94
C SER A 263 -11.34 9.51 -12.00
N PHE A 264 -10.93 9.67 -13.26
CA PHE A 264 -11.67 9.12 -14.38
C PHE A 264 -10.76 8.76 -15.56
N VAL A 265 -11.28 7.89 -16.43
CA VAL A 265 -10.55 7.42 -17.62
C VAL A 265 -11.06 8.12 -18.86
N VAL A 266 -10.16 8.71 -19.64
CA VAL A 266 -10.41 9.24 -20.98
C VAL A 266 -9.85 8.27 -22.02
N GLU A 267 -10.71 7.80 -22.91
CA GLU A 267 -10.32 6.97 -24.06
C GLU A 267 -10.37 7.81 -25.34
N LEU A 268 -9.29 7.75 -26.10
CA LEU A 268 -9.11 8.50 -27.33
C LEU A 268 -8.64 7.55 -28.46
N GLY A 269 -8.75 8.04 -29.69
CA GLY A 269 -8.18 7.37 -30.86
C GLY A 269 -6.65 7.46 -30.93
N ALA A 270 -6.12 7.10 -32.08
CA ALA A 270 -4.69 7.20 -32.34
C ALA A 270 -4.24 8.68 -32.43
N ILE A 271 -3.10 9.00 -31.82
CA ILE A 271 -2.51 10.34 -31.80
C ILE A 271 -1.36 10.40 -32.80
N ALA A 272 -1.56 11.13 -33.90
CA ALA A 272 -0.58 11.21 -34.99
C ALA A 272 0.70 11.98 -34.60
N ASP A 273 0.57 13.05 -33.82
CA ASP A 273 1.68 13.90 -33.38
C ASP A 273 1.72 14.00 -31.85
N PRO A 274 2.51 13.14 -31.18
CA PRO A 274 2.61 13.14 -29.72
C PRO A 274 3.19 14.42 -29.14
N ALA A 275 4.08 15.11 -29.87
CA ALA A 275 4.68 16.34 -29.38
C ALA A 275 3.64 17.46 -29.29
N VAL A 276 2.82 17.62 -30.35
CA VAL A 276 1.71 18.56 -30.34
C VAL A 276 0.66 18.20 -29.30
N PHE A 277 0.36 16.90 -29.14
CA PHE A 277 -0.57 16.42 -28.13
C PHE A 277 -0.12 16.77 -26.71
N VAL A 278 1.14 16.51 -26.36
CA VAL A 278 1.72 16.82 -25.03
C VAL A 278 1.70 18.31 -24.75
N GLU A 279 2.06 19.15 -25.72
CA GLU A 279 2.02 20.62 -25.55
C GLU A 279 0.60 21.13 -25.26
N ARG A 280 -0.41 20.59 -25.95
CA ARG A 280 -1.82 20.96 -25.68
C ARG A 280 -2.31 20.39 -24.36
N LEU A 281 -1.92 19.16 -24.03
CA LEU A 281 -2.28 18.49 -22.78
C LEU A 281 -1.76 19.26 -21.57
N ARG A 282 -0.55 19.84 -21.66
CA ARG A 282 0.01 20.72 -20.62
C ARG A 282 -0.90 21.91 -20.31
N ASN A 283 -1.49 22.53 -21.34
CA ASN A 283 -2.41 23.64 -21.15
C ASN A 283 -3.72 23.20 -20.48
N VAL A 284 -4.25 22.02 -20.85
CA VAL A 284 -5.45 21.46 -20.22
C VAL A 284 -5.20 21.13 -18.76
N ILE A 285 -4.06 20.50 -18.45
CA ILE A 285 -3.66 20.17 -17.07
C ILE A 285 -3.59 21.43 -16.21
N ALA A 286 -2.98 22.51 -16.73
CA ALA A 286 -2.84 23.77 -15.99
C ALA A 286 -4.16 24.57 -15.87
N GLN A 287 -5.13 24.36 -16.76
CA GLN A 287 -6.41 25.08 -16.74
C GLN A 287 -7.47 24.43 -15.84
N HIS A 288 -7.32 23.15 -15.58
CA HIS A 288 -8.28 22.34 -14.83
C HIS A 288 -7.67 21.75 -13.55
N ASP A 289 -6.53 22.31 -13.11
CA ASP A 289 -5.82 21.90 -11.89
C ASP A 289 -5.65 20.38 -11.76
N VAL A 290 -5.31 19.73 -12.88
CA VAL A 290 -5.08 18.29 -12.91
C VAL A 290 -3.82 17.96 -12.14
N LEU A 291 -3.99 17.21 -11.06
CA LEU A 291 -2.90 16.86 -10.15
C LEU A 291 -2.03 15.79 -10.75
N ARG A 292 -2.66 14.79 -11.40
CA ARG A 292 -1.95 13.69 -12.01
C ARG A 292 -2.68 13.14 -13.23
N LEU A 293 -1.92 12.82 -14.26
CA LEU A 293 -2.44 12.14 -15.45
C LEU A 293 -1.46 11.06 -15.87
N LYS A 294 -1.92 9.83 -16.10
CA LYS A 294 -1.07 8.73 -16.57
C LYS A 294 -1.80 7.89 -17.58
N GLY A 295 -1.10 7.50 -18.63
CA GLY A 295 -1.72 6.67 -19.65
C GLY A 295 -0.77 6.26 -20.74
N PHE A 296 -1.33 5.55 -21.71
CA PHE A 296 -0.62 5.16 -22.91
C PHE A 296 -1.34 5.72 -24.13
N VAL A 297 -0.55 6.11 -25.12
CA VAL A 297 -0.98 6.72 -26.36
C VAL A 297 -0.70 5.78 -27.52
N ASP A 298 -1.72 5.58 -28.35
CA ASP A 298 -1.57 4.88 -29.60
C ASP A 298 -0.99 5.80 -30.68
N VAL A 299 0.28 5.60 -31.05
CA VAL A 299 0.95 6.39 -32.08
C VAL A 299 0.96 5.62 -33.41
N PRO A 300 0.35 6.14 -34.48
CA PRO A 300 0.35 5.51 -35.79
C PRO A 300 1.77 5.16 -36.28
N GLY A 301 1.93 3.95 -36.81
CA GLY A 301 3.21 3.46 -37.33
C GLY A 301 4.25 3.10 -36.26
N LYS A 302 3.93 3.24 -34.97
CA LYS A 302 4.76 2.74 -33.86
C LYS A 302 4.20 1.41 -33.37
N SER A 303 5.09 0.44 -33.15
CA SER A 303 4.76 -0.85 -32.54
C SER A 303 4.72 -0.79 -31.01
N MET A 304 5.33 0.24 -30.43
CA MET A 304 5.40 0.48 -28.99
C MET A 304 4.32 1.45 -28.54
N ARG A 305 3.79 1.24 -27.33
CA ARG A 305 2.93 2.20 -26.63
C ARG A 305 3.78 3.38 -26.17
N LEU A 306 3.30 4.59 -26.39
CA LEU A 306 3.93 5.78 -25.80
C LEU A 306 3.27 6.03 -24.45
N LEU A 307 3.99 5.83 -23.35
CA LEU A 307 3.52 6.18 -22.02
C LEU A 307 3.68 7.69 -21.81
N ILE A 308 2.62 8.31 -21.31
CA ILE A 308 2.60 9.71 -20.86
C ILE A 308 2.26 9.70 -19.38
N GLN A 309 3.04 10.43 -18.59
CA GLN A 309 2.74 10.70 -17.20
C GLN A 309 2.94 12.18 -16.90
N ALA A 310 2.05 12.75 -16.11
CA ALA A 310 2.08 14.13 -15.67
C ALA A 310 1.76 14.23 -14.19
N VAL A 311 2.49 15.10 -13.50
CA VAL A 311 2.23 15.52 -12.11
C VAL A 311 2.31 17.04 -12.08
N GLY A 312 1.18 17.69 -11.81
CA GLY A 312 1.01 19.13 -12.06
C GLY A 312 1.47 19.51 -13.48
N SER A 313 2.26 20.57 -13.62
CA SER A 313 2.72 21.07 -14.94
C SER A 313 3.82 20.25 -15.62
N ARG A 314 4.41 19.26 -14.93
CA ARG A 314 5.51 18.44 -15.45
C ARG A 314 4.93 17.24 -16.20
N ILE A 315 5.34 17.07 -17.46
CA ILE A 315 4.95 15.91 -18.30
C ILE A 315 6.21 15.20 -18.77
N ASP A 316 6.29 13.89 -18.51
CA ASP A 316 7.31 12.99 -19.00
C ASP A 316 6.67 11.97 -19.98
N GLN A 317 7.39 11.62 -21.05
CA GLN A 317 6.94 10.63 -22.03
C GLN A 317 8.07 9.71 -22.47
N TYR A 318 7.78 8.42 -22.61
CA TYR A 318 8.71 7.42 -23.13
C TYR A 318 7.96 6.21 -23.69
N PHE A 319 8.59 5.43 -24.56
CA PHE A 319 7.99 4.19 -25.06
C PHE A 319 8.17 3.08 -24.03
N ASP A 320 7.06 2.46 -23.58
CA ASP A 320 7.10 1.36 -22.60
C ASP A 320 7.32 0.01 -23.29
N ARG A 321 6.27 -0.66 -23.75
CA ARG A 321 6.28 -2.01 -24.34
C ARG A 321 5.62 -2.01 -25.71
N ALA A 322 5.86 -3.07 -26.47
CA ALA A 322 5.15 -3.33 -27.71
C ALA A 322 3.67 -3.62 -27.45
N TRP A 323 2.80 -3.16 -28.36
CA TRP A 323 1.43 -3.65 -28.44
C TRP A 323 1.44 -5.17 -28.63
N ALA A 324 0.69 -5.89 -27.80
CA ALA A 324 0.61 -7.35 -27.88
C ALA A 324 -0.23 -7.80 -29.09
N PRO A 325 0.00 -9.00 -29.64
CA PRO A 325 -0.82 -9.54 -30.72
C PRO A 325 -2.29 -9.66 -30.29
N GLY A 326 -3.19 -8.97 -31.00
CA GLY A 326 -4.63 -8.95 -30.70
C GLY A 326 -5.06 -7.93 -29.63
N GLU A 327 -4.14 -7.12 -29.11
CA GLU A 327 -4.47 -6.02 -28.20
C GLU A 327 -5.20 -4.90 -28.96
N THR A 328 -6.34 -4.45 -28.44
CA THR A 328 -7.05 -3.29 -28.98
C THR A 328 -6.20 -2.05 -28.74
N ARG A 329 -5.71 -1.45 -29.82
CA ARG A 329 -4.93 -0.20 -29.77
C ARG A 329 -5.87 0.97 -29.53
N SER A 330 -5.68 1.65 -28.41
CA SER A 330 -6.35 2.90 -28.09
C SER A 330 -5.47 3.76 -27.20
N THR A 331 -5.70 5.06 -27.22
CA THR A 331 -5.11 5.96 -26.25
C THR A 331 -5.99 5.94 -25.00
N ARG A 332 -5.41 5.70 -23.83
CA ARG A 332 -6.13 5.64 -22.57
C ARG A 332 -5.37 6.42 -21.51
N LEU A 333 -6.02 7.45 -20.96
CA LEU A 333 -5.47 8.33 -19.94
C LEU A 333 -6.32 8.22 -18.68
N VAL A 334 -5.69 7.95 -17.55
CA VAL A 334 -6.27 8.10 -16.22
C VAL A 334 -5.95 9.50 -15.75
N VAL A 335 -6.96 10.24 -15.35
CA VAL A 335 -6.88 11.62 -14.88
C VAL A 335 -7.29 11.64 -13.42
N ILE A 336 -6.51 12.31 -12.60
CA ILE A 336 -6.74 12.50 -11.17
C ILE A 336 -6.64 14.01 -10.91
N GLY A 337 -7.69 14.59 -10.37
CA GLY A 337 -7.81 16.01 -10.06
C GLY A 337 -8.65 16.18 -8.80
N LEU A 338 -8.98 17.42 -8.43
CA LEU A 338 -9.70 17.66 -7.19
C LEU A 338 -11.15 17.09 -7.22
N HIS A 339 -11.78 16.86 -6.07
CA HIS A 339 -13.15 16.30 -5.96
C HIS A 339 -14.21 17.24 -6.56
N ASP A 340 -13.92 18.54 -6.60
CA ASP A 340 -14.75 19.53 -7.29
C ASP A 340 -14.38 19.69 -8.78
N MET A 341 -13.50 18.83 -9.33
CA MET A 341 -13.11 18.95 -10.73
C MET A 341 -14.32 18.72 -11.65
N ASP A 342 -14.46 19.60 -12.65
CA ASP A 342 -15.46 19.44 -13.69
C ASP A 342 -15.02 18.32 -14.66
N GLU A 343 -15.25 17.06 -14.28
CA GLU A 343 -14.96 15.88 -15.10
C GLU A 343 -15.52 16.04 -16.52
N PRO A 344 -16.81 16.41 -16.72
CA PRO A 344 -17.36 16.58 -18.07
C PRO A 344 -16.58 17.58 -18.91
N ALA A 345 -16.23 18.75 -18.35
CA ALA A 345 -15.45 19.76 -19.07
C ALA A 345 -14.02 19.29 -19.35
N LEU A 346 -13.35 18.66 -18.38
CA LEU A 346 -11.98 18.16 -18.54
C LEU A 346 -11.91 17.01 -19.54
N ARG A 347 -12.86 16.07 -19.48
CA ARG A 347 -13.02 15.00 -20.48
C ARG A 347 -13.24 15.58 -21.88
N ALA A 348 -14.07 16.61 -22.03
CA ALA A 348 -14.29 17.29 -23.30
C ALA A 348 -13.03 18.02 -23.79
N ALA A 349 -12.31 18.69 -22.90
CA ALA A 349 -11.07 19.41 -23.21
C ALA A 349 -9.97 18.45 -23.70
N ILE A 350 -9.77 17.32 -23.01
CA ILE A 350 -8.82 16.27 -23.42
C ILE A 350 -9.26 15.64 -24.75
N SER A 351 -10.55 15.37 -24.92
CA SER A 351 -11.09 14.78 -26.16
C SER A 351 -10.94 15.69 -27.37
N ALA A 352 -10.98 17.01 -27.17
CA ALA A 352 -10.79 18.01 -28.23
C ALA A 352 -9.33 18.16 -28.69
N LEU A 353 -8.37 17.51 -28.03
CA LEU A 353 -6.96 17.57 -28.39
C LEU A 353 -6.61 16.75 -29.65
N VAL A 354 -7.48 15.80 -30.01
CA VAL A 354 -7.25 14.75 -31.01
C VAL A 354 -7.87 15.06 -32.36
#